data_AF-A0A537DQV6-F1
#
_entry.id   AF-A0A537DQV6-F1
#
_cell.length_a   1.000
_cell.length_b   1.000
_cell.length_c   1.000
_cell.angle_alpha   90.00
_cell.angle_beta   90.00
_cell.angle_gamma   90.00
#
_symmetry.space_group_name_H-M   'P 1'
#
loop_
_entity.id
_entity.type
_entity.pdbx_description
1 polymer ?
#
loop_
_entity_poly.entity_id
_entity_poly.type
_entity_poly.pdbx_seq_one_letter_code
_entity_poly.pdbx_strand_id
1 'polypeptide(L)' 'MKKDRKRKRRKTIYSKGELNKLADSVLHPLFEHSSIYMVVDEIAHVLIEQDLRESVVKFIRYSLPGLVQKLVESEEE' A
#
# COMPACT_ATOMS: atom_id res chain seq x y z
N MET A 1 -34.64 -4.64 -26.88
CA MET A 1 -33.17 -4.84 -26.93
C MET A 1 -32.49 -3.90 -25.94
N LYS A 2 -32.04 -4.41 -24.78
CA LYS A 2 -31.23 -3.62 -23.84
C LYS A 2 -29.78 -3.64 -24.33
N LYS A 3 -29.26 -2.49 -24.74
CA LYS A 3 -27.93 -2.35 -25.33
C LYS A 3 -26.91 -2.33 -24.20
N ASP A 4 -26.22 -3.45 -23.96
CA ASP A 4 -25.14 -3.53 -22.98
C ASP A 4 -24.05 -2.50 -23.30
N ARG A 5 -23.99 -1.44 -22.50
CA ARG A 5 -22.91 -0.46 -22.54
C ARG A 5 -21.65 -1.14 -22.03
N LYS A 6 -20.86 -1.74 -22.94
CA LYS A 6 -19.49 -2.17 -22.66
C LYS A 6 -18.70 -0.96 -22.15
N ARG A 7 -18.49 -0.88 -20.83
CA ARG A 7 -17.68 0.15 -20.18
C ARG A 7 -16.29 0.10 -20.81
N LYS A 8 -15.91 1.14 -21.57
CA LYS A 8 -14.54 1.32 -22.06
C LYS A 8 -13.59 1.31 -20.86
N ARG A 9 -12.84 0.22 -20.66
CA ARG A 9 -11.74 0.20 -19.69
C ARG A 9 -10.77 1.31 -20.13
N ARG A 10 -10.62 2.35 -19.30
CA ARG A 10 -9.59 3.37 -19.51
C ARG A 10 -8.25 2.63 -19.56
N LYS A 11 -7.53 2.72 -20.67
CA LYS A 11 -6.16 2.19 -20.76
C LYS A 11 -5.34 3.00 -19.76
N THR A 12 -4.90 2.38 -18.69
CA THR A 12 -3.95 2.99 -17.76
C THR A 12 -2.62 3.13 -18.50
N ILE A 13 -1.94 4.28 -18.36
CA ILE A 13 -0.66 4.54 -19.02
C ILE A 13 0.43 3.63 -18.45
N TYR A 14 0.28 3.25 -17.18
CA TYR A 14 1.18 2.36 -16.45
C TYR A 14 0.50 1.04 -16.11
N SER A 15 1.28 -0.04 -16.12
CA SER A 15 0.94 -1.34 -15.56
C SER A 15 0.98 -1.30 -14.02
N LYS A 16 0.32 -2.26 -13.37
CA LYS A 16 0.38 -2.41 -11.90
C LYS A 16 1.81 -2.58 -11.40
N GLY A 17 2.63 -3.35 -12.12
CA GLY A 17 4.03 -3.57 -11.75
C GLY A 17 4.89 -2.30 -11.86
N GLU A 18 4.62 -1.44 -12.83
CA GLU A 18 5.30 -0.14 -12.96
C GLU A 18 4.89 0.82 -11.83
N LEU A 19 3.62 0.82 -11.46
CA LEU A 19 3.13 1.62 -10.32
C LEU A 19 3.71 1.11 -8.99
N ASN A 20 3.80 -0.21 -8.79
CA ASN A 20 4.44 -0.79 -7.61
C ASN A 20 5.91 -0.36 -7.54
N LYS A 21 6.68 -0.56 -8.62
CA LYS A 21 8.09 -0.12 -8.66
C LYS A 21 8.26 1.38 -8.38
N LEU A 22 7.33 2.20 -8.86
CA LEU A 22 7.35 3.63 -8.59
C LEU A 22 7.13 3.90 -7.09
N ALA A 23 6.14 3.26 -6.46
CA ALA A 23 5.89 3.37 -5.03
C ALA A 23 7.13 2.96 -4.22
N ASP A 24 7.69 1.78 -4.48
CA ASP A 24 8.90 1.26 -3.81
C ASP A 24 10.05 2.26 -3.91
N SER A 25 10.32 2.78 -5.12
CA SER A 25 11.44 3.70 -5.38
C SER A 25 11.32 5.04 -4.68
N VAL A 26 10.09 5.49 -4.40
CA VAL A 26 9.81 6.77 -3.74
C VAL A 26 9.73 6.59 -2.23
N LEU A 27 9.15 5.50 -1.75
CA LEU A 27 8.80 5.34 -0.34
C LEU A 27 9.89 4.62 0.46
N HIS A 28 10.59 3.64 -0.09
CA HIS A 28 11.67 2.94 0.61
C HIS A 28 12.76 3.88 1.16
N PRO A 29 13.26 4.90 0.43
CA PRO A 29 14.25 5.83 0.98
C PRO A 29 13.75 6.63 2.19
N LEU A 30 12.43 6.78 2.33
CA LEU A 30 11.81 7.54 3.42
C LEU A 30 11.64 6.69 4.69
N PHE A 31 11.83 5.38 4.62
CA PHE A 31 11.67 4.48 5.76
C PHE A 31 12.66 4.78 6.88
N GLU A 32 13.84 5.28 6.55
CA GLU A 32 14.85 5.73 7.52
C GLU A 32 14.43 6.98 8.31
N HIS A 33 13.50 7.78 7.76
CA HIS A 33 13.08 9.04 8.37
C HIS A 33 11.90 8.86 9.32
N SER A 34 10.96 7.97 8.98
CA SER A 34 9.83 7.65 9.84
C SER A 34 9.14 6.37 9.41
N SER A 35 8.76 5.55 10.38
CA SER A 35 7.97 4.33 10.13
C SER A 35 6.57 4.62 9.58
N ILE A 36 6.10 5.87 9.60
CA ILE A 36 4.84 6.23 8.93
C ILE A 36 4.92 6.02 7.41
N TYR A 37 6.12 6.14 6.82
CA TYR A 37 6.31 5.93 5.39
C TYR A 37 6.14 4.46 4.99
N MET A 38 6.42 3.50 5.90
CA MET A 38 6.14 2.07 5.67
C MET A 38 4.63 1.82 5.58
N VAL A 39 3.85 2.50 6.42
CA VAL A 39 2.38 2.41 6.39
C VAL A 39 1.83 3.02 5.09
N VAL A 40 2.38 4.16 4.66
CA VAL A 40 2.01 4.80 3.38
C VAL A 40 2.35 3.90 2.19
N ASP A 41 3.47 3.18 2.24
CA ASP A 41 3.88 2.22 1.22
C ASP A 41 2.93 1.04 1.10
N GLU A 42 2.54 0.42 2.22
CA GLU A 42 1.54 -0.62 2.22
C GLU A 42 0.19 -0.12 1.66
N ILE A 43 -0.25 1.09 2.04
CA ILE A 43 -1.48 1.69 1.50
C ILE A 43 -1.38 1.90 -0.01
N ALA A 44 -0.23 2.38 -0.51
CA ALA A 44 0.00 2.58 -1.94
C ALA A 44 -0.12 1.26 -2.70
N HIS A 45 0.49 0.19 -2.19
CA HIS A 45 0.36 -1.15 -2.78
C HIS A 45 -1.09 -1.66 -2.78
N VAL A 46 -1.87 -1.44 -1.71
CA VAL A 46 -3.30 -1.82 -1.67
C VAL A 46 -4.06 -1.15 -2.81
N LEU A 47 -3.83 0.16 -3.01
CA LEU A 47 -4.53 0.96 -4.00
C LEU A 47 -4.14 0.55 -5.43
N ILE A 48 -2.88 0.17 -5.65
CA ILE A 48 -2.37 -0.26 -6.96
C ILE A 48 -2.86 -1.67 -7.29
N GLU A 49 -2.74 -2.61 -6.35
CA GLU A 49 -3.11 -4.01 -6.58
C GLU A 49 -4.64 -4.19 -6.58
N GLN A 50 -5.36 -3.33 -5.85
CA GLN A 50 -6.80 -3.43 -5.61
C GLN A 50 -7.20 -4.77 -4.96
N ASP A 51 -6.26 -5.42 -4.27
CA ASP A 51 -6.48 -6.65 -3.51
C ASP A 51 -6.29 -6.38 -2.02
N LEU A 52 -7.39 -6.00 -1.37
CA LEU A 52 -7.41 -5.76 0.07
C LEU A 52 -7.00 -6.99 0.90
N ARG A 53 -7.21 -8.22 0.40
CA ARG A 53 -6.92 -9.42 1.19
C ARG A 53 -5.42 -9.62 1.33
N GLU A 54 -4.68 -9.52 0.23
CA GLU A 54 -3.22 -9.65 0.27
C GLU A 54 -2.59 -8.54 1.11
N SER A 55 -3.11 -7.31 0.98
CA SER A 55 -2.62 -6.17 1.74
C SER A 55 -2.86 -6.27 3.24
N VAL A 56 -4.02 -6.74 3.68
CA VAL A 56 -4.29 -6.95 5.11
C VAL A 56 -3.34 -8.00 5.70
N VAL A 57 -3.02 -9.06 4.94
CA VAL A 57 -2.05 -10.06 5.37
C VAL A 57 -0.65 -9.46 5.51
N LYS A 58 -0.21 -8.62 4.56
CA LYS A 58 1.08 -7.90 4.63
C LYS A 58 1.12 -6.96 5.84
N PHE A 59 0.08 -6.15 6.06
CA PHE A 59 -0.01 -5.25 7.22
C PHE A 59 0.12 -5.99 8.54
N ILE A 60 -0.65 -7.08 8.73
CA ILE A 60 -0.59 -7.88 9.96
C ILE A 60 0.80 -8.47 10.17
N ARG A 61 1.48 -8.87 9.09
CA ARG A 61 2.77 -9.56 9.16
C ARG A 61 3.95 -8.61 9.37
N TYR A 62 3.94 -7.45 8.74
CA TYR A 62 5.11 -6.58 8.62
C TYR A 62 4.95 -5.26 9.37
N SER A 63 3.81 -4.60 9.25
CA SER A 63 3.60 -3.26 9.84
C SER A 63 3.05 -3.30 11.26
N LEU A 64 2.16 -4.24 11.56
CA LEU A 64 1.49 -4.35 12.86
C LEU A 64 2.47 -4.56 14.03
N PRO A 65 3.50 -5.44 13.96
CA PRO A 65 4.43 -5.63 15.06
C PRO A 65 5.19 -4.36 15.45
N GLY A 66 5.70 -3.62 14.46
CA GLY A 66 6.41 -2.37 14.69
C GLY A 66 5.50 -1.25 15.22
N LEU A 67 4.24 -1.22 14.78
CA LEU A 67 3.25 -0.29 15.29
C LEU A 67 2.92 -0.53 16.77
N VAL A 68 2.72 -1.81 17.14
CA VAL A 68 2.46 -2.21 18.53
C VAL A 68 3.65 -1.88 19.41
N GLN A 69 4.87 -2.18 18.95
CA GLN A 69 6.08 -1.87 19.71
C GLN A 69 6.20 -0.36 20.01
N LYS A 70 5.96 0.50 19.00
CA LYS A 70 5.96 1.94 19.21
C LYS A 70 4.86 2.44 20.14
N LEU A 71 3.66 1.86 20.06
CA LEU A 71 2.56 2.21 20.97
C LEU A 71 2.91 1.87 22.42
N VAL A 72 3.51 0.69 22.64
CA VAL A 72 3.93 0.26 23.98
C VAL A 72 5.05 1.16 24.50
N GLU A 73 6.05 1.48 23.68
CA GLU A 73 7.16 2.39 24.06
C GLU A 73 6.69 3.82 24.38
N SER A 74 5.56 4.27 23.82
CA SER A 74 5.00 5.61 24.07
C SER A 74 4.02 5.69 25.23
N GLU A 75 3.61 4.55 25.82
CA GLU A 75 2.84 4.53 27.07
C GLU A 75 3.73 4.50 28.33
N GLU A 76 5.04 4.29 28.19
CA GLU A 76 6.01 4.22 29.30
C GLU A 76 6.77 5.54 29.59
N GLU A 77 6.51 6.63 28.84
CA GLU A 77 6.96 8.01 29.11
C GLU A 77 5.86 8.88 29.76
#